data_AF-A0A2T4H3S2-F1
#
_entry.id   AF-A0A2T4H3S2-F1
#
_cell.length_a   1.000
_cell.length_b   1.000
_cell.length_c   1.000
_cell.angle_alpha   90.00
_cell.angle_beta   90.00
_cell.angle_gamma   90.00
#
_symmetry.space_group_name_H-M   'P 1'
#
loop_
_entity.id
_entity.type
_entity.pdbx_description
1 polymer ?
#
loop_
_entity_poly.entity_id
_entity_poly.type
_entity_poly.pdbx_seq_one_letter_code
_entity_poly.pdbx_strand_id
1 'polypeptide(L)'
;MHKVFPSDFFNFEFLRLLGTVPFQGAEVGECLSTASRIKDGDPESWYKAWREQAEKSQALAEEAAVVGDRTGACWGYIRSANYWRASEFLLHCTPDDPRILSSSKASVAAFDKGWVLLDAAVKNFEIPYDKDIKLPGRLYVPAPHHRLPGKIPLVLQTGGFDSTQEELYFYGAAGALPRGYAVFSFDGPGQGLPLRLGKLSLRPDWEHVVSQVLDFVTDEVAADYNLDLDRLAIFGASLGGYLSLRAAVDPRIKACVSCDGPYDLFEITRSRMPPWFINGWVSGWLSDGIFNWVVDRLTAVNFQIAWEFGHGKWVFGVDTPADVLRVMQQISLKGGYLSKINCPTLITGAADSFYFTPDLNSKPIFEELTSLGPNDKHLWVGKGVEGGDNMAPFGTLYSFMPNGRVFKILAAAKLNNLDIEVPPYQHFVTNKSTEFLTKFPAGKVPAFEGADGFCLAESDAIARYLSQSGPHAGQLLGEDAVTSAKIQQWISFFADEVYPAVLDLVMWRVGMGPFDQSTETKALAQLEYALTVLEKHLSAATQLVGSRLTLADLTGASSLLWGFMHVVDGPMRKQFPNVLTWYLSTIENDDVKEVFGEPNLIEKRRLGGE
;
A
#
# COMPACT_ATOMS: atom_id res chain seq x y z
N MET A 1 -3.47 -4.50 -9.33
CA MET A 1 -3.67 -3.18 -9.96
C MET A 1 -2.96 -3.09 -11.31
N HIS A 2 -3.50 -2.37 -12.30
CA HIS A 2 -2.79 -2.12 -13.56
C HIS A 2 -1.57 -1.22 -13.30
N LYS A 3 -0.38 -1.63 -13.75
CA LYS A 3 0.86 -0.88 -13.58
C LYS A 3 1.17 -0.05 -14.83
N VAL A 4 1.00 1.27 -14.71
CA VAL A 4 1.47 2.26 -15.69
C VAL A 4 2.93 2.62 -15.42
N PHE A 5 3.32 2.66 -14.14
CA PHE A 5 4.70 2.89 -13.70
C PHE A 5 5.23 1.67 -12.93
N PRO A 6 6.52 1.32 -13.06
CA PRO A 6 7.15 0.31 -12.22
C PRO A 6 7.08 0.64 -10.72
N SER A 7 7.43 1.87 -10.33
CA SER A 7 7.33 2.36 -8.95
C SER A 7 5.88 2.39 -8.47
N ASP A 8 5.63 1.72 -7.34
CA ASP A 8 4.30 1.71 -6.70
C ASP A 8 3.83 3.12 -6.32
N PHE A 9 4.75 3.98 -5.88
CA PHE A 9 4.42 5.34 -5.46
C PHE A 9 3.97 6.23 -6.63
N PHE A 10 4.68 6.19 -7.76
CA PHE A 10 4.28 6.91 -8.98
C PHE A 10 3.00 6.32 -9.56
N ASN A 11 2.86 5.00 -9.56
CA ASN A 11 1.67 4.33 -10.06
C ASN A 11 0.44 4.67 -9.22
N PHE A 12 0.59 4.71 -7.89
CA PHE A 12 -0.48 5.11 -6.98
C PHE A 12 -0.96 6.53 -7.26
N GLU A 13 -0.07 7.52 -7.32
CA GLU A 13 -0.48 8.90 -7.58
C GLU A 13 -1.07 9.07 -8.99
N PHE A 14 -0.56 8.33 -9.98
CA PHE A 14 -1.15 8.33 -11.32
C PHE A 14 -2.59 7.82 -11.31
N LEU A 15 -2.83 6.70 -10.63
CA LEU A 15 -4.17 6.10 -10.55
C LEU A 15 -5.12 6.91 -9.67
N ARG A 16 -4.63 7.56 -8.62
CA ARG A 16 -5.37 8.55 -7.83
C ARG A 16 -5.94 9.63 -8.75
N LEU A 17 -5.12 10.15 -9.66
CA LEU A 17 -5.57 11.14 -10.63
C LEU A 17 -6.54 10.56 -11.66
N LEU A 18 -6.22 9.39 -12.24
CA LEU A 18 -7.08 8.71 -13.22
C LEU A 18 -8.46 8.37 -12.63
N GLY A 19 -8.53 8.04 -11.34
CA GLY A 19 -9.75 7.76 -10.60
C GLY A 19 -10.73 8.93 -10.54
N THR A 20 -10.30 10.14 -10.88
CA THR A 20 -11.16 11.33 -10.93
C THR A 20 -11.88 11.51 -12.27
N VAL A 21 -11.58 10.69 -13.29
CA VAL A 21 -12.24 10.71 -14.62
C VAL A 21 -13.77 10.68 -14.54
N PRO A 22 -14.42 9.80 -13.73
CA PRO A 22 -15.88 9.76 -13.61
C PRO A 22 -16.51 11.09 -13.16
N PHE A 23 -15.72 11.96 -12.52
CA PHE A 23 -16.14 13.25 -12.01
C PHE A 23 -15.42 14.42 -12.71
N GLN A 24 -14.98 14.22 -13.95
CA GLN A 24 -14.38 15.22 -14.84
C GLN A 24 -13.04 15.80 -14.34
N GLY A 25 -12.41 15.19 -13.33
CA GLY A 25 -11.14 15.64 -12.78
C GLY A 25 -9.93 15.31 -13.64
N ALA A 26 -10.09 14.43 -14.62
CA ALA A 26 -9.06 14.02 -15.56
C ALA A 26 -9.70 13.51 -16.85
N GLU A 27 -8.88 13.27 -17.86
CA GLU A 27 -9.27 12.52 -19.05
C GLU A 27 -8.26 11.42 -19.37
N VAL A 28 -8.75 10.24 -19.75
CA VAL A 28 -7.93 9.02 -19.93
C VAL A 28 -6.84 9.24 -20.97
N GLY A 29 -7.18 9.81 -22.12
CA GLY A 29 -6.21 10.09 -23.18
C GLY A 29 -5.14 11.11 -22.78
N GLU A 30 -5.53 12.16 -22.05
CA GLU A 30 -4.62 13.17 -21.49
C GLU A 30 -3.67 12.55 -20.46
N CYS A 31 -4.19 11.67 -19.59
CA CYS A 31 -3.41 10.98 -18.57
C CYS A 31 -2.39 10.02 -19.19
N LEU A 32 -2.81 9.14 -20.10
CA LEU A 32 -1.91 8.17 -20.75
C LEU A 32 -0.84 8.87 -21.61
N SER A 33 -1.21 9.94 -22.32
CA SER A 33 -0.26 10.77 -23.06
C SER A 33 0.76 11.45 -22.13
N THR A 34 0.30 11.92 -20.97
CA THR A 34 1.19 12.52 -19.96
C THR A 34 2.12 11.48 -19.34
N ALA A 35 1.61 10.30 -18.98
CA ALA A 35 2.40 9.20 -18.46
C ALA A 35 3.54 8.79 -19.40
N SER A 36 3.32 8.80 -20.72
CA SER A 36 4.36 8.47 -21.72
C SER A 36 5.58 9.40 -21.71
N ARG A 37 5.45 10.58 -21.08
CA ARG A 37 6.52 11.60 -20.95
C ARG A 37 7.18 11.62 -19.57
N ILE A 38 6.65 10.84 -18.62
CA ILE A 38 7.16 10.73 -17.27
C ILE A 38 8.17 9.58 -17.21
N LYS A 39 9.33 9.84 -16.63
CA LYS A 39 10.31 8.81 -16.29
C LYS A 39 10.01 8.33 -14.88
N ASP A 40 9.91 7.02 -14.71
CA ASP A 40 9.66 6.44 -13.40
C ASP A 40 10.76 6.82 -12.40
N GLY A 41 10.35 7.20 -11.18
CA GLY A 41 11.26 7.66 -10.13
C GLY A 41 11.86 9.06 -10.34
N ASP A 42 11.48 9.80 -11.39
CA ASP A 42 11.98 11.15 -11.67
C ASP A 42 10.90 12.23 -11.41
N PRO A 43 10.93 12.91 -10.25
CA PRO A 43 9.94 13.93 -9.88
C PRO A 43 9.96 15.16 -10.80
N GLU A 44 11.09 15.46 -11.45
CA GLU A 44 11.17 16.58 -12.39
C GLU A 44 10.42 16.28 -13.69
N SER A 45 10.54 15.05 -14.19
CA SER A 45 9.77 14.61 -15.35
C SER A 45 8.26 14.61 -15.06
N TRP A 46 7.87 14.19 -13.84
CA TRP A 46 6.50 14.24 -13.36
C TRP A 46 5.95 15.67 -13.35
N TYR A 47 6.63 16.57 -12.65
CA TYR A 47 6.23 17.98 -12.57
C TYR A 47 6.08 18.59 -13.96
N LYS A 48 7.09 18.43 -14.82
CA LYS A 48 7.07 19.02 -16.17
C LYS A 48 5.91 18.48 -17.00
N ALA A 49 5.70 17.16 -17.01
CA ALA A 49 4.68 16.54 -17.84
C ALA A 49 3.26 16.96 -17.41
N TRP A 50 2.97 16.95 -16.11
CA TRP A 50 1.68 17.37 -15.56
C TRP A 50 1.45 18.88 -15.66
N ARG A 51 2.47 19.70 -15.42
CA ARG A 51 2.39 21.15 -15.65
C ARG A 51 2.01 21.46 -17.09
N GLU A 52 2.71 20.88 -18.05
CA GLU A 52 2.42 21.08 -19.47
C GLU A 52 1.01 20.62 -19.84
N GLN A 53 0.52 19.53 -19.21
CA GLN A 53 -0.85 19.07 -19.44
C GLN A 53 -1.88 20.00 -18.80
N ALA A 54 -1.61 20.54 -17.61
CA ALA A 54 -2.44 21.52 -16.93
C ALA A 54 -2.59 22.81 -17.75
N GLU A 55 -1.49 23.30 -18.31
CA GLU A 55 -1.45 24.47 -19.21
C GLU A 55 -2.28 24.24 -20.48
N LYS A 56 -2.17 23.05 -21.10
CA LYS A 56 -2.99 22.68 -22.28
C LYS A 56 -4.47 22.64 -21.96
N SER A 57 -4.86 21.98 -20.88
CA SER A 57 -6.27 21.90 -20.48
C SER A 57 -6.84 23.27 -20.11
N GLN A 58 -6.02 24.15 -19.53
CA GLN A 58 -6.40 25.55 -19.29
C GLN A 58 -6.63 26.32 -20.59
N ALA A 59 -5.72 26.20 -21.56
CA ALA A 59 -5.85 26.89 -22.85
C ALA A 59 -7.14 26.45 -23.59
N LEU A 60 -7.45 25.15 -23.58
CA LEU A 60 -8.71 24.63 -24.13
C LEU A 60 -9.95 25.20 -23.39
N ALA A 61 -9.85 25.35 -22.07
CA ALA A 61 -10.92 25.97 -21.28
C ALA A 61 -11.14 27.44 -21.65
N GLU A 62 -10.05 28.18 -21.86
CA GLU A 62 -10.06 29.58 -22.26
C GLU A 62 -10.63 29.75 -23.69
N GLU A 63 -10.24 28.89 -24.63
CA GLU A 63 -10.81 28.86 -25.99
C GLU A 63 -12.32 28.60 -25.98
N ALA A 64 -12.77 27.61 -25.22
CA ALA A 64 -14.20 27.30 -25.06
C ALA A 64 -14.97 28.48 -24.43
N ALA A 65 -14.38 29.14 -23.43
CA ALA A 65 -14.98 30.30 -22.78
C ALA A 65 -15.15 31.49 -23.75
N VAL A 66 -14.18 31.72 -24.65
CA VAL A 66 -14.22 32.80 -25.65
C VAL A 66 -15.40 32.64 -26.62
N VAL A 67 -15.73 31.40 -27.02
CA VAL A 67 -16.84 31.13 -27.95
C VAL A 67 -18.18 30.91 -27.24
N GLY A 68 -18.22 31.04 -25.91
CA GLY A 68 -19.43 30.86 -25.11
C GLY A 68 -19.80 29.40 -24.82
N ASP A 69 -18.91 28.44 -25.08
CA ASP A 69 -19.09 27.05 -24.67
C ASP A 69 -18.80 26.90 -23.18
N ARG A 70 -19.83 27.15 -22.37
CA ARG A 70 -19.78 27.05 -20.91
C ARG A 70 -19.36 25.66 -20.43
N THR A 71 -19.83 24.60 -21.10
CA THR A 71 -19.59 23.21 -20.69
C THR A 71 -18.14 22.83 -20.98
N GLY A 72 -17.66 23.09 -22.20
CA GLY A 72 -16.27 22.85 -22.56
C GLY A 72 -15.29 23.63 -21.68
N ALA A 73 -15.61 24.89 -21.37
CA ALA A 73 -14.81 25.71 -20.46
C ALA A 73 -14.75 25.13 -19.05
N CYS A 74 -15.90 24.71 -18.50
CA CYS A 74 -15.96 24.05 -17.19
C CYS A 74 -15.04 22.82 -17.15
N TRP A 75 -15.21 21.89 -18.09
CA TRP A 75 -14.45 20.66 -18.13
C TRP A 75 -12.94 20.91 -18.24
N GLY A 76 -12.50 21.85 -19.08
CA GLY A 76 -11.09 22.18 -19.22
C GLY A 76 -10.49 22.77 -17.93
N TYR A 77 -11.21 23.66 -17.26
CA TYR A 77 -10.75 24.27 -16.01
C TYR A 77 -10.66 23.26 -14.85
N ILE A 78 -11.64 22.36 -14.70
CA ILE A 78 -11.62 21.33 -13.64
C ILE A 78 -10.46 20.34 -13.83
N ARG A 79 -10.22 19.89 -15.06
CA ARG A 79 -9.05 19.04 -15.36
C ARG A 79 -7.74 19.79 -15.12
N SER A 80 -7.64 21.04 -15.59
CA SER A 80 -6.46 21.88 -15.37
C SER A 80 -6.14 22.05 -13.88
N ALA A 81 -7.16 22.30 -13.05
CA ALA A 81 -6.98 22.41 -11.61
C ALA A 81 -6.34 21.17 -10.99
N ASN A 82 -6.86 19.99 -11.35
CA ASN A 82 -6.36 18.72 -10.82
C ASN A 82 -4.96 18.37 -11.35
N TYR A 83 -4.65 18.71 -12.61
CA TYR A 83 -3.30 18.54 -13.17
C TYR A 83 -2.27 19.48 -12.56
N TRP A 84 -2.66 20.73 -12.25
CA TRP A 84 -1.81 21.65 -11.50
C TRP A 84 -1.50 21.11 -10.10
N ARG A 85 -2.52 20.61 -9.38
CA ARG A 85 -2.33 19.91 -8.09
C ARG A 85 -1.40 18.70 -8.22
N ALA A 86 -1.63 17.85 -9.22
CA ALA A 86 -0.80 16.67 -9.45
C ALA A 86 0.65 17.03 -9.75
N SER A 87 0.89 18.11 -10.49
CA SER A 87 2.24 18.48 -10.94
C SER A 87 3.21 18.69 -9.78
N GLU A 88 2.77 19.33 -8.70
CA GLU A 88 3.64 19.68 -7.57
C GLU A 88 3.77 18.57 -6.51
N PHE A 89 2.87 17.58 -6.52
CA PHE A 89 2.80 16.53 -5.51
C PHE A 89 4.15 15.90 -5.20
N LEU A 90 4.94 15.53 -6.22
CA LEU A 90 6.24 14.86 -6.04
C LEU A 90 7.41 15.79 -5.65
N LEU A 91 7.17 17.10 -5.47
CA LEU A 91 8.18 18.07 -5.07
C LEU A 91 8.30 18.25 -3.54
N HIS A 92 7.46 17.59 -2.75
CA HIS A 92 7.38 17.80 -1.28
C HIS A 92 8.63 17.39 -0.50
N CYS A 93 9.57 16.68 -1.15
CA CYS A 93 10.91 16.45 -0.62
C CYS A 93 11.66 17.76 -0.30
N THR A 94 11.30 18.85 -1.00
CA THR A 94 11.88 20.19 -0.88
C THR A 94 10.77 21.22 -0.72
N PRO A 95 10.24 21.43 0.50
CA PRO A 95 9.03 22.24 0.73
C PRO A 95 9.19 23.73 0.44
N ASP A 96 10.42 24.21 0.29
CA ASP A 96 10.73 25.59 -0.13
C ASP A 96 10.79 25.77 -1.65
N ASP A 97 10.53 24.71 -2.42
CA ASP A 97 10.46 24.82 -3.88
C ASP A 97 9.32 25.79 -4.28
N PRO A 98 9.64 26.91 -4.97
CA PRO A 98 8.63 27.91 -5.30
C PRO A 98 7.54 27.37 -6.24
N ARG A 99 7.80 26.26 -6.95
CA ARG A 99 6.86 25.60 -7.85
C ARG A 99 5.67 25.00 -7.11
N ILE A 100 5.84 24.60 -5.84
CA ILE A 100 4.77 24.08 -5.00
C ILE A 100 3.68 25.14 -4.84
N LEU A 101 4.08 26.34 -4.40
CA LEU A 101 3.15 27.43 -4.15
C LEU A 101 2.54 27.97 -5.46
N SER A 102 3.33 28.11 -6.53
CA SER A 102 2.81 28.61 -7.81
C SER A 102 1.80 27.65 -8.44
N SER A 103 2.08 26.35 -8.42
CA SER A 103 1.17 25.32 -8.96
C SER A 103 -0.10 25.20 -8.12
N SER A 104 0.02 25.31 -6.79
CA SER A 104 -1.16 25.30 -5.90
C SER A 104 -2.07 26.50 -6.14
N LYS A 105 -1.50 27.71 -6.34
CA LYS A 105 -2.28 28.90 -6.71
C LYS A 105 -2.94 28.74 -8.07
N ALA A 106 -2.25 28.15 -9.05
CA ALA A 106 -2.81 27.87 -10.36
C ALA A 106 -3.97 26.85 -10.28
N SER A 107 -3.81 25.81 -9.46
CA SER A 107 -4.85 24.81 -9.18
C SER A 107 -6.12 25.48 -8.61
N VAL A 108 -5.98 26.26 -7.54
CA VAL A 108 -7.07 27.02 -6.91
C VAL A 108 -7.76 27.94 -7.92
N ALA A 109 -6.99 28.70 -8.70
CA ALA A 109 -7.53 29.65 -9.67
C ALA A 109 -8.29 28.97 -10.82
N ALA A 110 -7.75 27.86 -11.35
CA ALA A 110 -8.42 27.06 -12.38
C ALA A 110 -9.71 26.43 -11.82
N PHE A 111 -9.65 25.89 -10.59
CA PHE A 111 -10.81 25.31 -9.91
C PHE A 111 -11.91 26.35 -9.79
N ASP A 112 -11.63 27.50 -9.17
CA ASP A 112 -12.60 28.57 -8.96
C ASP A 112 -13.23 29.08 -10.28
N LYS A 113 -12.47 29.15 -11.37
CA LYS A 113 -13.00 29.47 -12.71
C LYS A 113 -13.95 28.38 -13.24
N GLY A 114 -13.58 27.11 -13.09
CA GLY A 114 -14.39 25.97 -13.55
C GLY A 114 -15.71 25.84 -12.81
N TRP A 115 -15.73 26.06 -11.50
CA TRP A 115 -16.94 25.82 -10.68
C TRP A 115 -18.05 26.82 -10.88
N VAL A 116 -17.73 28.09 -11.16
CA VAL A 116 -18.75 29.08 -11.51
C VAL A 116 -19.55 28.63 -12.75
N LEU A 117 -18.96 27.76 -13.58
CA LEU A 117 -19.57 27.22 -14.79
C LEU A 117 -20.41 25.94 -14.53
N LEU A 118 -20.18 25.22 -13.43
CA LEU A 118 -20.92 24.02 -13.01
C LEU A 118 -22.19 24.37 -12.21
N ASP A 119 -22.97 25.34 -12.71
CA ASP A 119 -24.20 25.88 -12.09
C ASP A 119 -24.04 26.79 -10.84
N ALA A 120 -22.89 27.46 -10.68
CA ALA A 120 -22.68 28.56 -9.72
C ALA A 120 -22.99 28.23 -8.24
N ALA A 121 -22.87 26.95 -7.87
CA ALA A 121 -23.29 26.44 -6.57
C ALA A 121 -22.17 26.42 -5.52
N VAL A 122 -21.00 26.99 -5.82
CA VAL A 122 -19.84 27.02 -4.92
C VAL A 122 -19.60 28.42 -4.39
N LYS A 123 -19.35 28.53 -3.08
CA LYS A 123 -19.10 29.79 -2.38
C LYS A 123 -17.85 29.66 -1.52
N ASN A 124 -16.91 30.57 -1.73
CA ASN A 124 -15.68 30.65 -0.95
C ASN A 124 -15.92 31.48 0.32
N PHE A 125 -15.30 31.05 1.43
CA PHE A 125 -15.38 31.70 2.72
C PHE A 125 -13.98 31.81 3.34
N GLU A 126 -13.81 32.80 4.20
CA GLU A 126 -12.65 32.92 5.08
C GLU A 126 -13.11 32.66 6.52
N ILE A 127 -12.73 31.50 7.06
CA ILE A 127 -13.13 31.04 8.39
C ILE A 127 -12.17 31.66 9.42
N PRO A 128 -12.65 32.44 10.40
CA PRO A 128 -11.82 32.92 11.49
C PRO A 128 -11.25 31.72 12.28
N TYR A 129 -9.93 31.72 12.51
CA TYR A 129 -9.24 30.67 13.24
C TYR A 129 -8.14 31.28 14.10
N ASP A 130 -8.03 30.86 15.37
CA ASP A 130 -6.98 31.23 16.33
C ASP A 130 -6.34 32.63 16.09
N LYS A 131 -6.93 33.67 16.69
CA LYS A 131 -6.54 35.10 16.53
C LYS A 131 -6.93 35.64 15.14
N ASP A 132 -5.96 36.08 14.35
CA ASP A 132 -6.15 36.77 13.07
C ASP A 132 -5.93 35.86 11.85
N ILE A 133 -5.83 34.54 12.06
CA ILE A 133 -5.65 33.58 10.97
C ILE A 133 -7.01 33.34 10.31
N LYS A 134 -7.00 33.19 9.00
CA LYS A 134 -8.19 32.84 8.22
C LYS A 134 -7.95 31.56 7.44
N LEU A 135 -8.78 30.54 7.70
CA LEU A 135 -8.75 29.30 6.94
C LEU A 135 -9.67 29.41 5.72
N PRO A 136 -9.27 28.89 4.55
CA PRO A 136 -10.15 28.86 3.40
C PRO A 136 -11.26 27.83 3.62
N GLY A 137 -12.49 28.18 3.29
CA GLY A 137 -13.64 27.28 3.26
C GLY A 137 -14.39 27.37 1.93
N ARG A 138 -15.04 26.28 1.52
CA ARG A 138 -15.89 26.22 0.33
C ARG A 138 -17.19 25.49 0.61
N LEU A 139 -18.31 26.16 0.38
CA LEU A 139 -19.63 25.55 0.37
C LEU A 139 -20.02 25.17 -1.05
N TYR A 140 -20.31 23.90 -1.28
CA TYR A 140 -20.96 23.37 -2.47
C TYR A 140 -22.43 23.12 -2.15
N VAL A 141 -23.33 23.72 -2.93
CA VAL A 141 -24.78 23.62 -2.75
C VAL A 141 -25.36 22.72 -3.85
N PRO A 142 -26.25 21.76 -3.54
CA PRO A 142 -26.88 20.95 -4.57
C PRO A 142 -27.77 21.80 -5.47
N ALA A 143 -27.74 21.48 -6.77
CA ALA A 143 -28.62 22.10 -7.76
C ALA A 143 -30.10 21.94 -7.35
N PRO A 144 -30.99 22.91 -7.65
CA PRO A 144 -32.37 22.89 -7.18
C PRO A 144 -33.13 21.58 -7.41
N HIS A 145 -32.88 20.89 -8.53
CA HIS A 145 -33.53 19.62 -8.88
C HIS A 145 -32.98 18.39 -8.13
N HIS A 146 -31.81 18.50 -7.49
CA HIS A 146 -31.26 17.47 -6.60
C HIS A 146 -31.63 17.69 -5.13
N ARG A 147 -32.18 18.87 -4.78
CA ARG A 147 -32.48 19.20 -3.38
C ARG A 147 -33.58 18.30 -2.82
N LEU A 148 -33.32 17.79 -1.62
CA LEU A 148 -34.34 17.12 -0.82
C LEU A 148 -35.37 18.14 -0.30
N PRO A 149 -36.61 17.72 0.00
CA PRO A 149 -37.59 18.61 0.62
C PRO A 149 -37.10 19.20 1.95
N GLY A 150 -37.37 20.49 2.17
CA GLY A 150 -37.02 21.19 3.41
C GLY A 150 -35.64 21.83 3.39
N LYS A 151 -34.95 21.81 4.54
CA LYS A 151 -33.58 22.30 4.70
C LYS A 151 -32.58 21.35 4.02
N ILE A 152 -31.43 21.86 3.61
CA ILE A 152 -30.42 21.09 2.87
C ILE A 152 -29.47 20.39 3.85
N PRO A 153 -29.39 19.05 3.89
CA PRO A 153 -28.44 18.36 4.77
C PRO A 153 -27.00 18.69 4.38
N LEU A 154 -26.10 18.69 5.36
CA LEU A 154 -24.73 19.16 5.21
C LEU A 154 -23.72 18.05 5.50
N VAL A 155 -22.68 17.97 4.67
CA VAL A 155 -21.45 17.20 4.95
C VAL A 155 -20.31 18.19 5.15
N LEU A 156 -19.77 18.24 6.36
CA LEU A 156 -18.48 18.89 6.61
C LEU A 156 -17.36 17.97 6.10
N GLN A 157 -16.47 18.48 5.27
CA GLN A 157 -15.43 17.68 4.61
C GLN A 157 -14.03 18.19 4.95
N THR A 158 -13.15 17.29 5.42
CA THR A 158 -11.77 17.62 5.80
C THR A 158 -10.75 16.75 5.05
N GLY A 159 -9.59 17.34 4.76
CA GLY A 159 -8.51 16.70 4.03
C GLY A 159 -7.67 15.72 4.85
N GLY A 160 -6.72 15.07 4.20
CA GLY A 160 -5.72 14.20 4.83
C GLY A 160 -4.35 14.85 4.99
N PHE A 161 -3.31 14.04 4.78
CA PHE A 161 -1.91 14.41 4.99
C PHE A 161 -1.34 15.29 3.87
N ASP A 162 -1.80 15.07 2.64
CA ASP A 162 -1.31 15.72 1.41
C ASP A 162 -2.44 16.32 0.56
N SER A 163 -3.70 16.13 0.96
CA SER A 163 -4.88 16.58 0.22
C SER A 163 -5.06 18.10 0.21
N THR A 164 -5.79 18.59 -0.78
CA THR A 164 -6.28 19.98 -0.84
C THR A 164 -7.79 20.00 -1.07
N GLN A 165 -8.45 21.11 -0.74
CA GLN A 165 -9.89 21.28 -1.01
C GLN A 165 -10.29 20.99 -2.47
N GLU A 166 -9.46 21.39 -3.43
CA GLU A 166 -9.75 21.20 -4.86
C GLU A 166 -9.82 19.71 -5.22
N GLU A 167 -8.98 18.90 -4.58
CA GLU A 167 -9.01 17.45 -4.74
C GLU A 167 -10.22 16.82 -4.04
N LEU A 168 -10.52 17.30 -2.83
CA LEU A 168 -11.59 16.76 -2.00
C LEU A 168 -12.96 16.79 -2.69
N TYR A 169 -13.15 17.68 -3.67
CA TYR A 169 -14.34 17.66 -4.50
C TYR A 169 -14.61 16.26 -5.10
N PHE A 170 -13.59 15.59 -5.65
CA PHE A 170 -13.76 14.30 -6.33
C PHE A 170 -14.09 13.16 -5.36
N TYR A 171 -13.68 13.28 -4.11
CA TYR A 171 -13.87 12.26 -3.07
C TYR A 171 -15.20 12.38 -2.33
N GLY A 172 -15.74 13.59 -2.20
CA GLY A 172 -16.94 13.86 -1.40
C GLY A 172 -18.01 14.59 -2.18
N ALA A 173 -17.76 15.87 -2.49
CA ALA A 173 -18.76 16.75 -3.09
C ALA A 173 -19.37 16.22 -4.40
N ALA A 174 -18.55 15.65 -5.29
CA ALA A 174 -19.02 15.09 -6.57
C ALA A 174 -20.09 14.00 -6.38
N GLY A 175 -19.97 13.20 -5.31
CA GLY A 175 -20.95 12.18 -4.95
C GLY A 175 -22.12 12.72 -4.12
N ALA A 176 -21.87 13.68 -3.24
CA ALA A 176 -22.86 14.21 -2.30
C ALA A 176 -23.90 15.11 -2.98
N LEU A 177 -23.48 15.98 -3.91
CA LEU A 177 -24.35 16.99 -4.52
C LEU A 177 -25.52 16.39 -5.32
N PRO A 178 -25.33 15.35 -6.17
CA PRO A 178 -26.44 14.71 -6.88
C PRO A 178 -27.43 14.00 -5.95
N ARG A 179 -27.04 13.74 -4.69
CA ARG A 179 -27.88 13.11 -3.66
C ARG A 179 -28.59 14.13 -2.76
N GLY A 180 -28.43 15.43 -3.06
CA GLY A 180 -29.10 16.51 -2.37
C GLY A 180 -28.43 17.00 -1.09
N TYR A 181 -27.16 16.64 -0.86
CA TYR A 181 -26.36 17.13 0.27
C TYR A 181 -25.53 18.34 -0.16
N ALA A 182 -25.54 19.37 0.68
CA ALA A 182 -24.50 20.40 0.63
C ALA A 182 -23.21 19.85 1.23
N VAL A 183 -22.08 20.38 0.77
CA VAL A 183 -20.76 20.04 1.31
C VAL A 183 -20.05 21.31 1.69
N PHE A 184 -19.52 21.39 2.90
CA PHE A 184 -18.62 22.46 3.29
C PHE A 184 -17.22 21.87 3.47
N SER A 185 -16.32 22.10 2.51
CA SER A 185 -14.92 21.67 2.63
C SER A 185 -14.06 22.80 3.17
N PHE A 186 -12.98 22.46 3.87
CA PHE A 186 -12.00 23.42 4.35
C PHE A 186 -10.61 22.78 4.40
N ASP A 187 -9.57 23.62 4.35
CA ASP A 187 -8.19 23.22 4.62
C ASP A 187 -7.84 23.80 5.99
N GLY A 188 -7.40 22.95 6.91
CA GLY A 188 -6.91 23.37 8.22
C GLY A 188 -5.38 23.53 8.25
N PRO A 189 -4.81 23.76 9.45
CA PRO A 189 -3.36 23.66 9.66
C PRO A 189 -2.81 22.33 9.13
N GLY A 190 -1.68 22.38 8.42
CA GLY A 190 -1.07 21.21 7.77
C GLY A 190 -1.63 20.85 6.40
N GLN A 191 -2.62 21.58 5.90
CA GLN A 191 -3.32 21.26 4.64
C GLN A 191 -3.29 22.44 3.66
N GLY A 192 -3.42 22.15 2.37
CA GLY A 192 -3.64 23.11 1.29
C GLY A 192 -2.85 24.42 1.38
N LEU A 193 -3.55 25.55 1.20
CA LEU A 193 -2.99 26.90 1.29
C LEU A 193 -2.56 27.32 2.71
N PRO A 194 -3.26 26.95 3.81
CA PRO A 194 -2.78 27.17 5.17
C PRO A 194 -1.33 26.71 5.41
N LEU A 195 -0.96 25.53 4.89
CA LEU A 195 0.41 25.03 4.96
C LEU A 195 1.34 25.76 3.98
N ARG A 196 0.92 25.92 2.72
CA ARG A 196 1.79 26.45 1.63
C ARG A 196 2.09 27.94 1.77
N LEU A 197 1.09 28.74 2.17
CA LEU A 197 1.18 30.19 2.32
C LEU A 197 1.32 30.59 3.78
N GLY A 198 0.47 30.04 4.65
CA GLY A 198 0.42 30.39 6.07
C GLY A 198 1.47 29.70 6.93
N LYS A 199 2.17 28.69 6.39
CA LYS A 199 3.13 27.84 7.12
C LYS A 199 2.54 27.29 8.42
N LEU A 200 1.23 27.00 8.41
CA LEU A 200 0.51 26.43 9.54
C LEU A 200 0.69 24.91 9.53
N SER A 201 1.27 24.37 10.59
CA SER A 201 1.54 22.94 10.74
C SER A 201 0.32 22.17 11.28
N LEU A 202 0.20 20.89 10.91
CA LEU A 202 -0.85 20.00 11.39
C LEU A 202 -0.78 19.86 12.92
N ARG A 203 -1.95 19.79 13.56
CA ARG A 203 -2.08 19.53 14.99
C ARG A 203 -2.86 18.23 15.26
N PRO A 204 -2.48 17.42 16.26
CA PRO A 204 -3.16 16.15 16.55
C PRO A 204 -4.59 16.28 17.12
N ASP A 205 -4.89 17.40 17.77
CA ASP A 205 -6.18 17.73 18.42
C ASP A 205 -7.15 18.43 17.45
N TRP A 206 -7.48 17.72 16.37
CA TRP A 206 -8.28 18.26 15.26
C TRP A 206 -9.70 18.71 15.65
N GLU A 207 -10.23 18.20 16.75
CA GLU A 207 -11.50 18.68 17.32
C GLU A 207 -11.49 20.19 17.60
N HIS A 208 -10.32 20.77 17.91
CA HIS A 208 -10.16 22.21 18.08
C HIS A 208 -10.37 22.99 16.78
N VAL A 209 -9.87 22.44 15.66
CA VAL A 209 -10.02 23.05 14.33
C VAL A 209 -11.48 22.96 13.90
N VAL A 210 -12.07 21.76 14.00
CA VAL A 210 -13.44 21.53 13.56
C VAL A 210 -14.46 22.30 14.41
N SER A 211 -14.24 22.46 15.72
CA SER A 211 -15.14 23.26 16.55
C SER A 211 -15.28 24.70 16.02
N GLN A 212 -14.18 25.35 15.64
CA GLN A 212 -14.20 26.72 15.11
C GLN A 212 -14.82 26.79 13.71
N VAL A 213 -14.58 25.79 12.87
CA VAL A 213 -15.24 25.68 11.56
C VAL A 213 -16.75 25.51 11.73
N LEU A 214 -17.19 24.68 12.69
CA LEU A 214 -18.60 24.47 13.00
C LEU A 214 -19.25 25.74 13.57
N ASP A 215 -18.54 26.51 14.40
CA ASP A 215 -19.03 27.81 14.90
C ASP A 215 -19.32 28.74 13.71
N PHE A 216 -18.35 28.92 12.82
CA PHE A 216 -18.52 29.73 11.61
C PHE A 216 -19.65 29.24 10.70
N VAL A 217 -19.72 27.92 10.42
CA VAL A 217 -20.76 27.36 9.57
C VAL A 217 -22.15 27.54 10.18
N THR A 218 -22.27 27.35 11.49
CA THR A 218 -23.53 27.48 12.22
C THR A 218 -24.02 28.91 12.24
N ASP A 219 -23.12 29.85 12.55
CA ASP A 219 -23.47 31.24 12.84
C ASP A 219 -23.58 32.10 11.57
N GLU A 220 -22.68 31.88 10.59
CA GLU A 220 -22.53 32.77 9.43
C GLU A 220 -23.02 32.15 8.10
N VAL A 221 -23.09 30.81 8.00
CA VAL A 221 -23.37 30.14 6.72
C VAL A 221 -24.74 29.47 6.69
N ALA A 222 -25.16 28.81 7.78
CA ALA A 222 -26.29 27.90 7.75
C ALA A 222 -27.62 28.59 7.37
N ALA A 223 -27.88 29.78 7.90
CA ALA A 223 -29.12 30.52 7.65
C ALA A 223 -29.23 30.96 6.18
N ASP A 224 -28.17 31.55 5.62
CA ASP A 224 -28.13 32.11 4.27
C ASP A 224 -28.36 31.08 3.17
N TYR A 225 -27.98 29.83 3.43
CA TYR A 225 -28.09 28.73 2.46
C TYR A 225 -29.15 27.69 2.83
N ASN A 226 -29.97 27.96 3.87
CA ASN A 226 -31.02 27.07 4.35
C ASN A 226 -30.49 25.65 4.68
N LEU A 227 -29.33 25.59 5.35
CA LEU A 227 -28.67 24.34 5.72
C LEU A 227 -29.36 23.70 6.95
N ASP A 228 -29.34 22.37 6.98
CA ASP A 228 -29.93 21.56 8.03
C ASP A 228 -28.86 21.07 9.02
N LEU A 229 -28.73 21.77 10.14
CA LEU A 229 -27.77 21.43 11.19
C LEU A 229 -28.19 20.18 11.99
N ASP A 230 -29.45 19.74 11.90
CA ASP A 230 -29.89 18.47 12.47
C ASP A 230 -29.52 17.28 11.58
N ARG A 231 -29.02 17.53 10.37
CA ARG A 231 -28.48 16.55 9.43
C ARG A 231 -27.09 16.97 8.94
N LEU A 232 -26.19 17.20 9.91
CA LEU A 232 -24.78 17.52 9.68
C LEU A 232 -23.91 16.27 9.86
N ALA A 233 -23.30 15.78 8.79
CA ALA A 233 -22.30 14.72 8.84
C ALA A 233 -20.88 15.27 8.71
N ILE A 234 -19.87 14.52 9.13
CA ILE A 234 -18.46 14.78 8.80
C ILE A 234 -17.88 13.64 7.96
N PHE A 235 -17.07 13.99 6.97
CA PHE A 235 -16.33 13.06 6.13
C PHE A 235 -14.85 13.46 6.06
N GLY A 236 -13.96 12.49 6.17
CA GLY A 236 -12.55 12.70 5.90
C GLY A 236 -11.89 11.45 5.34
N ALA A 237 -10.89 11.68 4.48
CA ALA A 237 -10.19 10.61 3.77
C ALA A 237 -8.70 10.51 4.10
N SER A 238 -8.15 9.28 4.08
CA SER A 238 -6.77 8.98 4.53
C SER A 238 -6.55 9.49 5.97
N LEU A 239 -5.52 10.28 6.27
CA LEU A 239 -5.37 10.95 7.57
C LEU A 239 -6.63 11.74 7.97
N GLY A 240 -7.40 12.26 6.99
CA GLY A 240 -8.68 12.92 7.21
C GLY A 240 -9.72 12.01 7.88
N GLY A 241 -9.63 10.70 7.71
CA GLY A 241 -10.45 9.73 8.42
C GLY A 241 -10.17 9.74 9.93
N TYR A 242 -8.90 9.83 10.35
CA TYR A 242 -8.54 10.05 11.76
C TYR A 242 -9.07 11.40 12.25
N LEU A 243 -8.87 12.45 11.46
CA LEU A 243 -9.29 13.82 11.79
C LEU A 243 -10.83 13.93 11.92
N SER A 244 -11.58 13.20 11.10
CA SER A 244 -13.05 13.12 11.17
C SER A 244 -13.53 12.42 12.44
N LEU A 245 -12.87 11.34 12.87
CA LEU A 245 -13.16 10.64 14.13
C LEU A 245 -12.85 11.51 15.34
N ARG A 246 -11.74 12.27 15.31
CA ARG A 246 -11.42 13.27 16.34
C ARG A 246 -12.54 14.30 16.47
N ALA A 247 -13.00 14.82 15.35
CA ALA A 247 -14.06 15.81 15.32
C ALA A 247 -15.44 15.28 15.73
N ALA A 248 -15.75 14.00 15.45
CA ALA A 248 -17.06 13.37 15.70
C ALA A 248 -17.52 13.35 17.17
N VAL A 249 -16.66 13.76 18.11
CA VAL A 249 -17.03 13.98 19.52
C VAL A 249 -17.85 15.26 19.73
N ASP A 250 -17.83 16.20 18.76
CA ASP A 250 -18.64 17.42 18.82
C ASP A 250 -20.14 17.06 18.64
N PRO A 251 -21.02 17.42 19.59
CA PRO A 251 -22.43 17.02 19.58
C PRO A 251 -23.25 17.60 18.42
N ARG A 252 -22.71 18.59 17.69
CA ARG A 252 -23.33 19.12 16.46
C ARG A 252 -23.23 18.12 15.32
N ILE A 253 -22.22 17.25 15.30
CA ILE A 253 -22.04 16.23 14.28
C ILE A 253 -23.01 15.07 14.54
N LYS A 254 -23.82 14.76 13.53
CA LYS A 254 -24.90 13.77 13.57
C LYS A 254 -24.56 12.46 12.86
N ALA A 255 -23.49 12.42 12.08
CA ALA A 255 -22.91 11.21 11.52
C ALA A 255 -21.43 11.42 11.16
N CYS A 256 -20.63 10.35 11.16
CA CYS A 256 -19.21 10.38 10.81
C CYS A 256 -18.87 9.33 9.74
N VAL A 257 -18.00 9.70 8.80
CA VAL A 257 -17.45 8.79 7.79
C VAL A 257 -15.92 8.93 7.76
N SER A 258 -15.23 7.84 8.06
CA SER A 258 -13.76 7.75 8.10
C SER A 258 -13.24 6.85 6.97
N CYS A 259 -12.46 7.38 6.02
CA CYS A 259 -12.16 6.70 4.75
C CYS A 259 -10.71 6.82 4.21
N ASP A 260 -9.74 5.99 4.53
CA ASP A 260 -9.63 5.01 5.59
C ASP A 260 -8.69 5.61 6.64
N GLY A 261 -9.25 6.10 7.74
CA GLY A 261 -8.48 6.79 8.79
C GLY A 261 -7.43 5.89 9.44
N PRO A 262 -6.22 6.39 9.76
CA PRO A 262 -5.26 5.64 10.55
C PRO A 262 -5.72 5.54 12.02
N TYR A 263 -5.68 4.34 12.59
CA TYR A 263 -5.88 4.10 14.01
C TYR A 263 -4.70 4.66 14.82
N ASP A 264 -3.48 4.47 14.31
CA ASP A 264 -2.25 5.01 14.88
C ASP A 264 -1.26 5.34 13.75
N LEU A 265 -0.89 6.62 13.61
CA LEU A 265 -0.04 7.05 12.51
C LEU A 265 1.40 6.56 12.63
N PHE A 266 1.91 6.39 13.86
CA PHE A 266 3.27 5.93 14.10
C PHE A 266 3.44 4.45 13.73
N GLU A 267 2.42 3.62 13.99
CA GLU A 267 2.46 2.20 13.62
C GLU A 267 2.63 1.97 12.11
N ILE A 268 2.14 2.90 11.28
CA ILE A 268 2.27 2.85 9.81
C ILE A 268 3.74 2.95 9.39
N THR A 269 4.50 3.84 10.02
CA THR A 269 5.93 3.94 9.73
C THR A 269 6.72 2.82 10.40
N ARG A 270 6.35 2.47 11.63
CA ARG A 270 7.02 1.43 12.43
C ARG A 270 6.93 0.04 11.79
N SER A 271 5.80 -0.33 11.20
CA SER A 271 5.59 -1.65 10.57
C SER A 271 6.49 -1.89 9.36
N ARG A 272 7.00 -0.82 8.74
CA ARG A 272 7.88 -0.86 7.56
C ARG A 272 9.37 -0.71 7.91
N MET A 273 9.71 -0.59 9.20
CA MET A 273 11.09 -0.46 9.67
C MET A 273 11.59 -1.75 10.33
N PRO A 274 12.89 -2.09 10.23
CA PRO A 274 13.44 -3.23 10.94
C PRO A 274 13.16 -3.15 12.44
N PRO A 275 12.57 -4.19 13.08
CA PRO A 275 12.14 -4.13 14.47
C PRO A 275 13.26 -3.73 15.45
N TRP A 276 14.48 -4.22 15.25
CA TRP A 276 15.62 -3.88 16.11
C TRP A 276 15.97 -2.38 16.04
N PHE A 277 15.80 -1.75 14.88
CA PHE A 277 16.13 -0.35 14.66
C PHE A 277 15.08 0.56 15.29
N ILE A 278 13.81 0.36 14.95
CA ILE A 278 12.73 1.21 15.49
C ILE A 278 12.53 1.00 16.99
N ASN A 279 12.60 -0.25 17.50
CA ASN A 279 12.53 -0.50 18.95
C ASN A 279 13.77 0.02 19.67
N GLY A 280 14.93 -0.01 19.01
CA GLY A 280 16.15 0.57 19.51
C GLY A 280 16.02 2.07 19.76
N TRP A 281 15.46 2.80 18.80
CA TRP A 281 15.21 4.23 18.95
C TRP A 281 14.11 4.53 19.99
N VAL A 282 12.98 3.83 19.94
CA VAL A 282 11.87 4.02 20.90
C VAL A 282 12.31 3.76 22.35
N SER A 283 13.17 2.77 22.59
CA SER A 283 13.70 2.47 23.93
C SER A 283 14.80 3.43 24.41
N GLY A 284 15.26 4.33 23.55
CA GLY A 284 16.39 5.23 23.82
C GLY A 284 17.77 4.57 23.70
N TRP A 285 17.83 3.29 23.27
CA TRP A 285 19.10 2.60 22.99
C TRP A 285 19.82 3.18 21.76
N LEU A 286 19.07 3.59 20.73
CA LEU A 286 19.57 4.39 19.61
C LEU A 286 19.21 5.86 19.83
N SER A 287 20.20 6.75 19.67
CA SER A 287 19.98 8.19 19.76
C SER A 287 19.31 8.75 18.50
N ASP A 288 18.68 9.91 18.62
CA ASP A 288 18.13 10.65 17.48
C ASP A 288 19.17 10.91 16.40
N GLY A 289 20.42 11.21 16.79
CA GLY A 289 21.50 11.44 15.83
C GLY A 289 21.77 10.22 14.95
N ILE A 290 21.76 9.02 15.54
CA ILE A 290 21.94 7.77 14.78
C ILE A 290 20.70 7.50 13.92
N PHE A 291 19.50 7.66 14.49
CA PHE A 291 18.24 7.46 13.77
C PHE A 291 18.15 8.37 12.53
N ASN A 292 18.36 9.67 12.72
CA ASN A 292 18.33 10.68 11.66
C ASN A 292 19.38 10.37 10.59
N TRP A 293 20.61 10.03 10.98
CA TRP A 293 21.67 9.67 10.04
C TRP A 293 21.29 8.46 9.17
N VAL A 294 20.69 7.42 9.74
CA VAL A 294 20.24 6.24 8.97
C VAL A 294 19.13 6.63 8.00
N VAL A 295 18.10 7.35 8.46
CA VAL A 295 16.99 7.78 7.60
C VAL A 295 17.49 8.69 6.48
N ASP A 296 18.36 9.65 6.76
CA ASP A 296 18.93 10.57 5.75
C ASP A 296 19.77 9.83 4.69
N ARG A 297 20.38 8.68 5.03
CA ARG A 297 21.05 7.82 4.04
C ARG A 297 20.05 7.06 3.18
N LEU A 298 18.93 6.63 3.74
CA LEU A 298 17.87 5.94 3.00
C LEU A 298 17.14 6.90 2.05
N THR A 299 16.85 8.14 2.47
CA THR A 299 16.20 9.15 1.62
C THR A 299 17.05 9.50 0.39
N ALA A 300 18.38 9.39 0.48
CA ALA A 300 19.27 9.64 -0.65
C ALA A 300 19.18 8.59 -1.78
N VAL A 301 18.64 7.40 -1.50
CA VAL A 301 18.56 6.27 -2.45
C VAL A 301 17.14 5.76 -2.68
N ASN A 302 16.17 6.17 -1.86
CA ASN A 302 14.78 5.80 -1.98
C ASN A 302 13.91 7.06 -2.00
N PHE A 303 13.35 7.36 -3.18
CA PHE A 303 12.53 8.54 -3.40
C PHE A 303 11.26 8.57 -2.54
N GLN A 304 10.59 7.43 -2.34
CA GLN A 304 9.39 7.38 -1.52
C GLN A 304 9.69 7.75 -0.07
N ILE A 305 10.77 7.21 0.51
CA ILE A 305 11.19 7.57 1.88
C ILE A 305 11.56 9.07 1.94
N ALA A 306 12.24 9.58 0.91
CA ALA A 306 12.55 11.02 0.81
C ALA A 306 11.29 11.89 0.81
N TRP A 307 10.28 11.48 0.05
CA TRP A 307 9.00 12.18 -0.03
C TRP A 307 8.24 12.11 1.29
N GLU A 308 8.10 10.93 1.89
CA GLU A 308 7.34 10.73 3.13
C GLU A 308 7.93 11.53 4.30
N PHE A 309 9.25 11.49 4.49
CA PHE A 309 9.90 12.27 5.55
C PHE A 309 10.03 13.75 5.20
N GLY A 310 10.21 14.10 3.93
CA GLY A 310 10.24 15.49 3.46
C GLY A 310 8.89 16.19 3.70
N HIS A 311 7.82 15.54 3.25
CA HIS A 311 6.45 15.99 3.46
C HIS A 311 6.07 15.97 4.95
N GLY A 312 6.45 14.93 5.70
CA GLY A 312 6.22 14.88 7.15
C GLY A 312 6.88 16.02 7.93
N LYS A 313 8.14 16.35 7.62
CA LYS A 313 8.82 17.52 8.21
C LYS A 313 8.04 18.81 7.93
N TRP A 314 7.59 18.98 6.70
CA TRP A 314 6.86 20.17 6.28
C TRP A 314 5.49 20.28 6.96
N VAL A 315 4.66 19.24 6.87
CA VAL A 315 3.31 19.19 7.43
C VAL A 315 3.33 19.35 8.95
N PHE A 316 4.28 18.70 9.64
CA PHE A 316 4.37 18.76 11.10
C PHE A 316 5.17 19.97 11.62
N GLY A 317 5.85 20.70 10.75
CA GLY A 317 6.66 21.87 11.15
C GLY A 317 7.87 21.49 12.00
N VAL A 318 8.53 20.38 11.66
CA VAL A 318 9.70 19.84 12.38
C VAL A 318 10.87 19.63 11.42
N ASP A 319 12.09 19.64 11.95
CA ASP A 319 13.29 19.63 11.11
C ASP A 319 13.92 18.24 10.92
N THR A 320 13.58 17.26 11.76
CA THR A 320 14.26 15.96 11.80
C THR A 320 13.32 14.76 11.59
N PRO A 321 13.80 13.66 10.99
CA PRO A 321 13.04 12.41 10.92
C PRO A 321 12.55 11.88 12.27
N ALA A 322 13.37 11.97 13.31
CA ALA A 322 12.99 11.58 14.66
C ALA A 322 11.78 12.38 15.17
N ASP A 323 11.76 13.70 14.93
CA ASP A 323 10.65 14.56 15.35
C ASP A 323 9.38 14.29 14.55
N VAL A 324 9.50 13.94 13.27
CA VAL A 324 8.35 13.44 12.47
C VAL A 324 7.69 12.26 13.18
N LEU A 325 8.47 11.26 13.59
CA LEU A 325 7.94 10.09 14.28
C LEU A 325 7.32 10.42 15.64
N ARG A 326 7.87 11.39 16.38
CA ARG A 326 7.29 11.85 17.65
C ARG A 326 5.94 12.55 17.48
N VAL A 327 5.77 13.32 16.40
CA VAL A 327 4.47 13.91 16.09
C VAL A 327 3.49 12.82 15.68
N MET A 328 3.91 11.85 14.86
CA MET A 328 3.07 10.70 14.50
C MET A 328 2.59 9.90 15.72
N GLN A 329 3.41 9.75 16.77
CA GLN A 329 3.03 9.09 18.03
C GLN A 329 1.86 9.80 18.75
N GLN A 330 1.65 11.09 18.49
CA GLN A 330 0.56 11.87 19.07
C GLN A 330 -0.74 11.76 18.24
N ILE A 331 -0.62 11.30 16.99
CA ILE A 331 -1.74 11.10 16.06
C ILE A 331 -2.17 9.64 16.19
N SER A 332 -2.87 9.35 17.28
CA SER A 332 -3.33 8.01 17.65
C SER A 332 -4.70 8.06 18.30
N LEU A 333 -5.54 7.08 17.98
CA LEU A 333 -6.87 6.87 18.59
C LEU A 333 -6.80 5.95 19.81
N LYS A 334 -5.63 5.36 20.09
CA LYS A 334 -5.37 4.55 21.29
C LYS A 334 -5.74 5.31 22.57
N GLY A 335 -6.12 4.56 23.60
CA GLY A 335 -6.43 5.12 24.92
C GLY A 335 -7.89 5.53 25.09
N GLY A 336 -8.79 4.95 24.30
CA GLY A 336 -10.24 5.04 24.50
C GLY A 336 -10.88 6.33 23.99
N TYR A 337 -10.21 7.09 23.12
CA TYR A 337 -10.78 8.32 22.55
C TYR A 337 -12.10 8.05 21.81
N LEU A 338 -12.17 6.94 21.06
CA LEU A 338 -13.32 6.55 20.26
C LEU A 338 -14.60 6.31 21.07
N SER A 339 -14.49 5.97 22.36
CA SER A 339 -15.64 5.81 23.26
C SER A 339 -16.43 7.12 23.49
N LYS A 340 -15.86 8.27 23.12
CA LYS A 340 -16.51 9.59 23.23
C LYS A 340 -17.45 9.90 22.06
N ILE A 341 -17.37 9.15 20.96
CA ILE A 341 -18.17 9.39 19.76
C ILE A 341 -19.58 8.84 20.00
N ASN A 342 -20.60 9.66 19.79
CA ASN A 342 -22.01 9.29 20.06
C ASN A 342 -22.91 9.36 18.81
N CYS A 343 -22.32 9.61 17.64
CA CYS A 343 -23.06 9.68 16.38
C CYS A 343 -22.80 8.43 15.51
N PRO A 344 -23.76 8.04 14.66
CA PRO A 344 -23.57 6.94 13.72
C PRO A 344 -22.31 7.09 12.89
N THR A 345 -21.49 6.04 12.82
CA THR A 345 -20.16 6.08 12.22
C THR A 345 -19.96 4.99 11.17
N LEU A 346 -19.60 5.39 9.95
CA LEU A 346 -19.10 4.50 8.91
C LEU A 346 -17.57 4.53 8.90
N ILE A 347 -16.96 3.35 8.95
CA ILE A 347 -15.53 3.13 8.83
C ILE A 347 -15.32 2.34 7.54
N THR A 348 -14.44 2.84 6.68
CA THR A 348 -13.99 2.06 5.53
C THR A 348 -12.56 1.56 5.75
N GLY A 349 -12.22 0.48 5.07
CA GLY A 349 -10.85 -0.01 4.97
C GLY A 349 -10.60 -0.60 3.59
N ALA A 350 -9.39 -0.45 3.07
CA ALA A 350 -8.89 -1.24 1.96
C ALA A 350 -8.31 -2.55 2.48
N ALA A 351 -8.71 -3.68 1.91
CA ALA A 351 -8.15 -4.99 2.26
C ALA A 351 -6.63 -5.02 2.03
N ASP A 352 -6.16 -4.36 0.97
CA ASP A 352 -4.77 -4.39 0.53
C ASP A 352 -4.23 -2.97 0.25
N SER A 353 -4.28 -2.12 1.28
CA SER A 353 -3.59 -0.82 1.24
C SER A 353 -2.07 -1.02 1.44
N PHE A 354 -1.27 -0.30 0.65
CA PHE A 354 0.19 -0.23 0.83
C PHE A 354 0.61 0.25 2.23
N TYR A 355 -0.28 0.95 2.95
CA TYR A 355 0.01 1.53 4.26
C TYR A 355 -0.61 0.75 5.44
N PHE A 356 -1.71 0.02 5.23
CA PHE A 356 -2.45 -0.63 6.33
C PHE A 356 -3.14 -1.91 5.89
N THR A 357 -3.19 -2.88 6.80
CA THR A 357 -4.19 -3.96 6.72
C THR A 357 -5.42 -3.57 7.54
N PRO A 358 -6.62 -4.09 7.21
CA PRO A 358 -7.82 -3.86 8.02
C PRO A 358 -7.64 -4.22 9.50
N ASP A 359 -6.88 -5.29 9.79
CA ASP A 359 -6.60 -5.76 11.16
C ASP A 359 -5.75 -4.80 11.99
N LEU A 360 -4.85 -4.05 11.36
CA LEU A 360 -4.03 -3.05 12.05
C LEU A 360 -4.68 -1.67 12.09
N ASN A 361 -5.81 -1.48 11.38
CA ASN A 361 -6.39 -0.16 11.15
C ASN A 361 -7.91 -0.09 11.38
N SER A 362 -8.71 -0.45 10.39
CA SER A 362 -10.16 -0.20 10.39
C SER A 362 -10.93 -1.09 11.38
N LYS A 363 -10.45 -2.31 11.65
CA LYS A 363 -11.06 -3.22 12.65
C LYS A 363 -10.89 -2.69 14.09
N PRO A 364 -9.68 -2.31 14.57
CA PRO A 364 -9.54 -1.66 15.88
C PRO A 364 -10.43 -0.43 16.07
N ILE A 365 -10.54 0.43 15.04
CA ILE A 365 -11.43 1.61 15.09
C ILE A 365 -12.88 1.16 15.31
N PHE A 366 -13.36 0.20 14.52
CA PHE A 366 -14.72 -0.32 14.63
C PHE A 366 -15.01 -0.96 16.00
N GLU A 367 -14.05 -1.70 16.55
CA GLU A 367 -14.17 -2.37 17.84
C GLU A 367 -14.22 -1.37 19.01
N GLU A 368 -13.38 -0.34 18.98
CA GLU A 368 -13.28 0.68 20.05
C GLU A 368 -14.40 1.73 20.06
N LEU A 369 -15.24 1.78 19.02
CA LEU A 369 -16.51 2.53 19.04
C LEU A 369 -17.54 1.81 19.93
N THR A 370 -17.25 1.72 21.23
CA THR A 370 -18.03 0.95 22.21
C THR A 370 -19.30 1.67 22.70
N SER A 371 -19.38 2.98 22.51
CA SER A 371 -20.57 3.81 22.79
C SER A 371 -21.70 3.59 21.78
N LEU A 372 -21.38 3.07 20.59
CA LEU A 372 -22.32 2.89 19.49
C LEU A 372 -22.89 1.46 19.47
N GLY A 373 -24.20 1.35 19.27
CA GLY A 373 -24.86 0.06 19.05
C GLY A 373 -24.53 -0.52 17.66
N PRO A 374 -24.83 -1.81 17.42
CA PRO A 374 -24.54 -2.47 16.14
C PRO A 374 -25.16 -1.81 14.90
N ASN A 375 -26.26 -1.06 15.07
CA ASN A 375 -26.93 -0.34 13.97
C ASN A 375 -26.34 1.06 13.72
N ASP A 376 -25.52 1.56 14.66
CA ASP A 376 -24.95 2.91 14.64
C ASP A 376 -23.46 2.89 14.28
N LYS A 377 -22.87 1.71 14.03
CA LYS A 377 -21.52 1.60 13.47
C LYS A 377 -21.46 0.57 12.36
N HIS A 378 -20.79 0.93 11.27
CA HIS A 378 -20.62 0.05 10.12
C HIS A 378 -19.16 0.02 9.69
N LEU A 379 -18.63 -1.19 9.47
CA LEU A 379 -17.32 -1.40 8.86
C LEU A 379 -17.54 -1.95 7.45
N TRP A 380 -17.03 -1.22 6.45
CA TRP A 380 -16.98 -1.70 5.07
C TRP A 380 -15.52 -1.86 4.65
N VAL A 381 -15.13 -3.09 4.29
CA VAL A 381 -13.79 -3.36 3.77
C VAL A 381 -13.90 -3.70 2.29
N GLY A 382 -13.36 -2.83 1.44
CA GLY A 382 -13.29 -3.06 0.00
C GLY A 382 -12.39 -4.26 -0.29
N LYS A 383 -12.87 -5.22 -1.09
CA LYS A 383 -12.12 -6.41 -1.50
C LYS A 383 -11.95 -6.42 -3.01
N GLY A 384 -10.73 -6.58 -3.50
CA GLY A 384 -10.46 -6.67 -4.94
C GLY A 384 -10.59 -5.33 -5.66
N VAL A 385 -9.91 -5.21 -6.80
CA VAL A 385 -9.82 -3.96 -7.58
C VAL A 385 -11.20 -3.39 -7.92
N GLU A 386 -12.21 -4.24 -8.09
CA GLU A 386 -13.59 -3.86 -8.38
C GLU A 386 -14.35 -3.31 -7.14
N GLY A 387 -13.90 -3.65 -5.93
CA GLY A 387 -14.45 -3.19 -4.66
C GLY A 387 -13.82 -1.88 -4.16
N GLY A 388 -13.04 -1.17 -4.97
CA GLY A 388 -12.31 0.04 -4.56
C GLY A 388 -10.99 -0.25 -3.83
N ASP A 389 -10.54 -1.49 -3.86
CA ASP A 389 -9.28 -1.96 -3.29
C ASP A 389 -8.13 -1.75 -4.28
N ASN A 390 -6.91 -1.61 -3.74
CA ASN A 390 -5.75 -1.35 -4.57
C ASN A 390 -4.91 -2.61 -4.84
N MET A 391 -4.95 -3.69 -4.05
CA MET A 391 -4.07 -4.85 -4.31
C MET A 391 -4.58 -6.22 -3.77
N ALA A 392 -5.72 -6.76 -4.24
CA ALA A 392 -6.08 -8.13 -3.84
C ALA A 392 -4.96 -9.16 -4.08
N PRO A 393 -4.59 -9.98 -3.07
CA PRO A 393 -3.62 -11.04 -3.25
C PRO A 393 -4.17 -12.04 -4.26
N PHE A 394 -3.29 -12.58 -5.09
CA PHE A 394 -3.60 -13.61 -6.06
C PHE A 394 -4.16 -14.88 -5.39
N GLY A 395 -3.74 -15.14 -4.16
CA GLY A 395 -4.34 -16.12 -3.27
C GLY A 395 -3.59 -16.26 -1.96
N THR A 396 -4.10 -17.12 -1.10
CA THR A 396 -3.58 -17.42 0.23
C THR A 396 -2.80 -18.74 0.20
N LEU A 397 -1.58 -18.75 0.73
CA LEU A 397 -0.73 -19.93 0.85
C LEU A 397 -0.55 -20.32 2.32
N TYR A 398 -1.13 -21.46 2.69
CA TYR A 398 -1.03 -22.01 4.04
C TYR A 398 0.21 -22.90 4.19
N SER A 399 1.13 -22.52 5.07
CA SER A 399 2.28 -23.33 5.50
C SER A 399 2.91 -22.78 6.77
N PHE A 400 3.75 -23.57 7.44
CA PHE A 400 4.71 -23.07 8.42
C PHE A 400 5.98 -22.56 7.71
N MET A 401 6.73 -21.68 8.38
CA MET A 401 8.00 -21.13 7.90
C MET A 401 9.11 -21.27 8.96
N PRO A 402 10.37 -21.50 8.56
CA PRO A 402 10.80 -21.77 7.18
C PRO A 402 10.34 -23.18 6.73
N ASN A 403 9.95 -23.32 5.46
CA ASN A 403 9.66 -24.62 4.85
C ASN A 403 10.23 -24.66 3.43
N GLY A 404 11.21 -25.53 3.19
CA GLY A 404 11.87 -25.67 1.87
C GLY A 404 10.94 -26.05 0.73
N ARG A 405 9.68 -26.42 0.96
CA ARG A 405 8.65 -26.63 -0.09
C ARG A 405 7.91 -25.35 -0.49
N VAL A 406 8.04 -24.27 0.28
CA VAL A 406 7.32 -23.01 0.07
C VAL A 406 8.12 -22.02 -0.77
N PHE A 407 9.45 -22.00 -0.64
CA PHE A 407 10.29 -20.98 -1.26
C PHE A 407 10.17 -20.96 -2.79
N LYS A 408 10.14 -22.12 -3.47
CA LYS A 408 9.89 -22.17 -4.92
C LYS A 408 8.52 -21.60 -5.32
N ILE A 409 7.50 -21.74 -4.47
CA ILE A 409 6.15 -21.22 -4.72
C ILE A 409 6.19 -19.70 -4.66
N LEU A 410 6.73 -19.15 -3.57
CA LEU A 410 6.83 -17.71 -3.36
C LEU A 410 7.77 -17.05 -4.38
N ALA A 411 8.86 -17.71 -4.76
CA ALA A 411 9.78 -17.22 -5.80
C ALA A 411 9.12 -17.20 -7.19
N ALA A 412 8.38 -18.26 -7.54
CA ALA A 412 7.60 -18.29 -8.79
C ALA A 412 6.52 -17.20 -8.80
N ALA A 413 5.84 -16.98 -7.67
CA ALA A 413 4.85 -15.91 -7.51
C ALA A 413 5.48 -14.53 -7.68
N LYS A 414 6.58 -14.26 -6.98
CA LYS A 414 7.33 -13.00 -7.04
C LYS A 414 7.78 -12.67 -8.47
N LEU A 415 8.41 -13.62 -9.15
CA LEU A 415 8.81 -13.47 -10.56
C LEU A 415 7.63 -13.15 -11.47
N ASN A 416 6.45 -13.69 -11.18
CA ASN A 416 5.23 -13.43 -11.93
C ASN A 416 4.42 -12.22 -11.43
N ASN A 417 4.95 -11.43 -10.49
CA ASN A 417 4.24 -10.32 -9.85
C ASN A 417 2.89 -10.72 -9.26
N LEU A 418 2.79 -11.94 -8.73
CA LEU A 418 1.63 -12.46 -8.03
C LEU A 418 1.85 -12.27 -6.54
N ASP A 419 1.00 -11.46 -5.91
CA ASP A 419 1.02 -11.29 -4.47
C ASP A 419 0.36 -12.49 -3.78
N ILE A 420 1.03 -13.07 -2.79
CA ILE A 420 0.59 -14.29 -2.11
C ILE A 420 0.56 -14.02 -0.62
N GLU A 421 -0.64 -14.07 -0.05
CA GLU A 421 -0.82 -13.93 1.40
C GLU A 421 -0.34 -15.22 2.10
N VAL A 422 0.49 -15.09 3.14
CA VAL A 422 0.88 -16.21 4.01
C VAL A 422 0.37 -15.93 5.43
N PRO A 423 -0.84 -16.40 5.78
CA PRO A 423 -1.46 -16.06 7.05
C PRO A 423 -0.78 -16.78 8.22
N PRO A 424 -0.99 -16.31 9.47
CA PRO A 424 -0.53 -17.03 10.66
C PRO A 424 -0.98 -18.49 10.65
N TYR A 425 -0.02 -19.40 10.79
CA TYR A 425 -0.26 -20.84 10.65
C TYR A 425 0.40 -21.62 11.79
N GLN A 426 -0.35 -22.55 12.40
CA GLN A 426 0.15 -23.46 13.43
C GLN A 426 0.06 -24.91 12.94
N HIS A 427 1.21 -25.54 12.73
CA HIS A 427 1.26 -26.93 12.26
C HIS A 427 0.67 -27.89 13.31
N PHE A 428 -0.08 -28.88 12.84
CA PHE A 428 -0.92 -29.82 13.61
C PHE A 428 -2.19 -29.24 14.25
N VAL A 429 -2.41 -27.93 14.18
CA VAL A 429 -3.67 -27.29 14.61
C VAL A 429 -4.46 -26.86 13.40
N THR A 430 -3.92 -25.90 12.62
CA THR A 430 -4.59 -25.33 11.45
C THR A 430 -4.91 -26.41 10.41
N ASN A 431 -3.94 -27.25 10.03
CA ASN A 431 -4.15 -28.31 9.04
C ASN A 431 -4.98 -29.51 9.52
N LYS A 432 -5.45 -29.49 10.77
CA LYS A 432 -6.34 -30.50 11.35
C LYS A 432 -7.73 -29.95 11.63
N SER A 433 -7.97 -28.66 11.42
CA SER A 433 -9.28 -28.05 11.60
C SER A 433 -10.27 -28.56 10.55
N THR A 434 -11.56 -28.54 10.89
CA THR A 434 -12.63 -28.96 9.98
C THR A 434 -12.66 -28.08 8.73
N GLU A 435 -12.45 -26.78 8.91
CA GLU A 435 -12.41 -25.78 7.84
C GLU A 435 -11.27 -26.06 6.86
N PHE A 436 -10.07 -26.35 7.39
CA PHE A 436 -8.92 -26.68 6.54
C PHE A 436 -9.10 -28.01 5.82
N LEU A 437 -9.57 -29.04 6.51
CA LEU A 437 -9.78 -30.37 5.91
C LEU A 437 -10.90 -30.39 4.86
N THR A 438 -11.86 -29.48 4.98
CA THR A 438 -12.90 -29.29 3.95
C THR A 438 -12.29 -28.78 2.65
N LYS A 439 -11.32 -27.86 2.71
CA LYS A 439 -10.62 -27.32 1.54
C LYS A 439 -9.50 -28.25 1.04
N PHE A 440 -8.77 -28.87 1.97
CA PHE A 440 -7.58 -29.67 1.72
C PHE A 440 -7.66 -31.02 2.47
N PRO A 441 -8.31 -32.04 1.88
CA PRO A 441 -8.59 -33.31 2.56
C PRO A 441 -7.34 -34.08 3.04
N ALA A 442 -6.19 -33.86 2.40
CA ALA A 442 -4.93 -34.47 2.80
C ALA A 442 -4.41 -33.94 4.16
N GLY A 443 -4.88 -32.77 4.61
CA GLY A 443 -4.39 -32.13 5.83
C GLY A 443 -2.88 -31.87 5.83
N LYS A 444 -2.30 -31.65 4.64
CA LYS A 444 -0.87 -31.39 4.41
C LYS A 444 -0.68 -29.97 3.90
N VAL A 445 0.53 -29.45 4.10
CA VAL A 445 0.98 -28.16 3.59
C VAL A 445 2.28 -28.32 2.80
N PRO A 446 2.58 -27.47 1.80
CA PRO A 446 1.83 -26.26 1.42
C PRO A 446 0.47 -26.54 0.78
N ALA A 447 -0.47 -25.63 1.01
CA ALA A 447 -1.80 -25.63 0.43
C ALA A 447 -2.17 -24.20 0.00
N PHE A 448 -2.76 -24.04 -1.19
CA PHE A 448 -3.07 -22.77 -1.81
C PHE A 448 -4.57 -22.62 -2.04
N GLU A 449 -5.09 -21.44 -1.74
CA GLU A 449 -6.46 -21.03 -2.04
C GLU A 449 -6.41 -19.74 -2.87
N GLY A 450 -6.84 -19.79 -4.13
CA GLY A 450 -6.96 -18.63 -4.99
C GLY A 450 -8.03 -17.66 -4.50
N ALA A 451 -7.94 -16.39 -4.90
CA ALA A 451 -8.95 -15.38 -4.59
C ALA A 451 -10.36 -15.75 -5.11
N ASP A 452 -10.44 -16.64 -6.11
CA ASP A 452 -11.67 -17.21 -6.68
C ASP A 452 -12.18 -18.47 -5.93
N GLY A 453 -11.51 -18.87 -4.84
CA GLY A 453 -11.82 -20.07 -4.07
C GLY A 453 -11.19 -21.35 -4.62
N PHE A 454 -10.36 -21.28 -5.68
CA PHE A 454 -9.65 -22.43 -6.22
C PHE A 454 -8.67 -23.01 -5.20
N CYS A 455 -8.89 -24.25 -4.77
CA CYS A 455 -8.02 -24.93 -3.81
C CYS A 455 -7.05 -25.88 -4.53
N LEU A 456 -5.74 -25.72 -4.25
CA LEU A 456 -4.68 -26.56 -4.79
C LEU A 456 -3.72 -26.98 -3.68
N ALA A 457 -3.40 -28.27 -3.61
CA ALA A 457 -2.38 -28.81 -2.71
C ALA A 457 -1.20 -29.35 -3.54
N GLU A 458 -0.13 -29.72 -2.83
CA GLU A 458 1.14 -30.20 -3.39
C GLU A 458 2.06 -29.09 -3.92
N SER A 459 3.28 -29.09 -3.39
CA SER A 459 4.25 -28.01 -3.55
C SER A 459 4.61 -27.73 -5.01
N ASP A 460 4.88 -28.77 -5.80
CA ASP A 460 5.20 -28.64 -7.24
C ASP A 460 4.00 -28.24 -8.08
N ALA A 461 2.80 -28.70 -7.71
CA ALA A 461 1.58 -28.32 -8.41
C ALA A 461 1.27 -26.83 -8.21
N ILE A 462 1.38 -26.34 -6.97
CA ILE A 462 1.19 -24.92 -6.65
C ILE A 462 2.25 -24.07 -7.35
N ALA A 463 3.53 -24.43 -7.28
CA ALA A 463 4.61 -23.67 -7.92
C ALA A 463 4.44 -23.61 -9.44
N ARG A 464 4.00 -24.72 -10.07
CA ARG A 464 3.67 -24.76 -11.49
C ARG A 464 2.49 -23.86 -11.83
N TYR A 465 1.41 -23.91 -11.06
CA TYR A 465 0.24 -23.05 -11.25
C TYR A 465 0.63 -21.57 -11.18
N LEU A 466 1.34 -21.14 -10.13
CA LEU A 466 1.79 -19.75 -10.02
C LEU A 466 2.77 -19.36 -11.13
N SER A 467 3.60 -20.29 -11.60
CA SER A 467 4.46 -20.06 -12.77
C SER A 467 3.65 -19.84 -14.05
N GLN A 468 2.52 -20.52 -14.23
CA GLN A 468 1.63 -20.38 -15.40
C GLN A 468 0.79 -19.10 -15.35
N SER A 469 0.50 -18.59 -14.16
CA SER A 469 -0.47 -17.51 -13.94
C SER A 469 0.08 -16.09 -14.11
N GLY A 470 1.30 -15.91 -14.63
CA GLY A 470 1.89 -14.59 -14.83
C GLY A 470 2.77 -14.43 -16.07
N PRO A 471 3.34 -13.23 -16.28
CA PRO A 471 3.98 -12.84 -17.53
C PRO A 471 5.27 -13.62 -17.85
N HIS A 472 5.88 -14.27 -16.86
CA HIS A 472 7.10 -15.07 -17.01
C HIS A 472 6.82 -16.57 -17.21
N ALA A 473 5.59 -16.97 -17.53
CA ALA A 473 5.24 -18.38 -17.77
C ALA A 473 6.16 -19.08 -18.79
N GLY A 474 6.45 -18.43 -19.92
CA GLY A 474 7.36 -18.99 -20.93
C GLY A 474 8.79 -19.17 -20.42
N GLN A 475 9.29 -18.25 -19.60
CA GLN A 475 10.61 -18.37 -18.96
C GLN A 475 10.64 -19.50 -17.94
N LEU A 476 9.65 -19.55 -17.03
CA LEU A 476 9.64 -20.47 -15.90
C LEU A 476 9.35 -21.91 -16.31
N LEU A 477 8.56 -22.11 -17.37
CA LEU A 477 8.04 -23.43 -17.76
C LEU A 477 8.50 -23.90 -19.14
N GLY A 478 9.19 -23.05 -19.89
CA GLY A 478 9.63 -23.32 -21.26
C GLY A 478 8.60 -22.88 -22.30
N GLU A 479 9.10 -22.41 -23.45
CA GLU A 479 8.28 -21.95 -24.58
C GLU A 479 7.99 -23.08 -25.59
N ASP A 480 8.70 -24.20 -25.47
CA ASP A 480 8.58 -25.37 -26.34
C ASP A 480 8.55 -26.68 -25.53
N ALA A 481 8.13 -27.76 -26.19
CA ALA A 481 7.95 -29.06 -25.57
C ALA A 481 9.26 -29.66 -25.02
N VAL A 482 10.40 -29.41 -25.66
CA VAL A 482 11.71 -29.94 -25.23
C VAL A 482 12.17 -29.21 -23.97
N THR A 483 12.10 -27.88 -23.97
CA THR A 483 12.48 -27.07 -22.80
C THR A 483 11.56 -27.38 -21.62
N SER A 484 10.25 -27.47 -21.85
CA SER A 484 9.27 -27.83 -20.82
C SER A 484 9.55 -29.22 -20.21
N ALA A 485 9.88 -30.21 -21.05
CA ALA A 485 10.20 -31.56 -20.59
C ALA A 485 11.48 -31.59 -19.76
N LYS A 486 12.52 -30.82 -20.14
CA LYS A 486 13.76 -30.69 -19.36
C LYS A 486 13.53 -30.02 -18.00
N ILE A 487 12.70 -28.98 -17.95
CA ILE A 487 12.34 -28.34 -16.67
C ILE A 487 11.64 -29.35 -15.76
N GLN A 488 10.66 -30.08 -16.30
CA GLN A 488 9.95 -31.12 -15.54
C GLN A 488 10.86 -32.27 -15.09
N GLN A 489 11.85 -32.66 -15.90
CA GLN A 489 12.84 -33.68 -15.55
C GLN A 489 13.61 -33.27 -14.28
N TRP A 490 14.09 -32.03 -14.22
CA TRP A 490 14.81 -31.53 -13.05
C TRP A 490 13.92 -31.37 -11.81
N ILE A 491 12.69 -30.87 -11.99
CA ILE A 491 11.70 -30.82 -10.89
C ILE A 491 11.51 -32.22 -10.28
N SER A 492 11.34 -33.24 -11.13
CA SER A 492 11.18 -34.63 -10.70
C SER A 492 12.44 -35.17 -10.01
N PHE A 493 13.63 -34.88 -10.57
CA PHE A 493 14.91 -35.24 -9.95
C PHE A 493 15.05 -34.66 -8.55
N PHE A 494 14.71 -33.39 -8.32
CA PHE A 494 14.77 -32.81 -6.97
C PHE A 494 13.73 -33.41 -6.02
N ALA A 495 12.52 -33.70 -6.51
CA ALA A 495 11.45 -34.30 -5.73
C ALA A 495 11.80 -35.73 -5.26
N ASP A 496 12.48 -36.51 -6.10
CA ASP A 496 12.75 -37.93 -5.85
C ASP A 496 14.15 -38.19 -5.27
N GLU A 497 15.18 -37.46 -5.70
CA GLU A 497 16.58 -37.76 -5.37
C GLU A 497 17.20 -36.82 -4.34
N VAL A 498 16.68 -35.60 -4.18
CA VAL A 498 17.29 -34.58 -3.32
C VAL A 498 16.45 -34.34 -2.07
N TYR A 499 15.19 -33.93 -2.24
CA TYR A 499 14.36 -33.48 -1.13
C TYR A 499 14.14 -34.56 -0.05
N PRO A 500 13.84 -35.83 -0.39
CA PRO A 500 13.67 -36.89 0.62
C PRO A 500 14.95 -37.12 1.43
N ALA A 501 16.11 -37.18 0.75
CA ALA A 501 17.41 -37.36 1.40
C ALA A 501 17.74 -36.17 2.33
N VAL A 502 17.51 -34.93 1.87
CA VAL A 502 17.67 -33.74 2.71
C VAL A 502 16.75 -33.81 3.93
N LEU A 503 15.50 -34.23 3.76
CA LEU A 503 14.53 -34.32 4.85
C LEU A 503 14.97 -35.33 5.92
N ASP A 504 15.38 -36.52 5.51
CA ASP A 504 15.86 -37.59 6.40
C ASP A 504 17.08 -37.15 7.21
N LEU A 505 17.96 -36.35 6.61
CA LEU A 505 19.15 -35.79 7.28
C LEU A 505 18.80 -34.63 8.22
N VAL A 506 17.80 -33.81 7.89
CA VAL A 506 17.51 -32.58 8.63
C VAL A 506 16.60 -32.85 9.84
N MET A 507 15.63 -33.76 9.72
CA MET A 507 14.58 -33.96 10.73
C MET A 507 15.13 -34.19 12.14
N TRP A 508 16.12 -35.08 12.30
CA TRP A 508 16.72 -35.31 13.61
C TRP A 508 17.61 -34.16 14.07
N ARG A 509 18.29 -33.47 13.14
CA ARG A 509 19.17 -32.32 13.45
C ARG A 509 18.40 -31.14 14.02
N VAL A 510 17.14 -30.96 13.61
CA VAL A 510 16.23 -29.91 14.10
C VAL A 510 15.29 -30.39 15.21
N GLY A 511 15.50 -31.59 15.75
CA GLY A 511 14.72 -32.13 16.86
C GLY A 511 13.30 -32.60 16.50
N MET A 512 13.01 -32.81 15.22
CA MET A 512 11.73 -33.30 14.70
C MET A 512 11.71 -34.83 14.45
N GLY A 513 12.78 -35.54 14.80
CA GLY A 513 12.86 -36.99 14.73
C GLY A 513 14.04 -37.57 15.51
N PRO A 514 14.05 -38.88 15.79
CA PRO A 514 15.20 -39.55 16.40
C PRO A 514 16.35 -39.72 15.38
N PHE A 515 17.59 -39.71 15.86
CA PHE A 515 18.75 -40.09 15.05
C PHE A 515 18.71 -41.61 14.76
N ASP A 516 18.88 -41.98 13.50
CA ASP A 516 19.12 -43.36 13.07
C ASP A 516 20.33 -43.42 12.11
N GLN A 517 21.34 -44.17 12.51
CA GLN A 517 22.57 -44.36 11.75
C GLN A 517 22.33 -44.95 10.35
N SER A 518 21.38 -45.89 10.20
CA SER A 518 21.14 -46.49 8.88
C SER A 518 20.48 -45.49 7.93
N THR A 519 19.56 -44.68 8.44
CA THR A 519 18.87 -43.64 7.65
C THR A 519 19.85 -42.54 7.28
N GLU A 520 20.66 -42.06 8.23
CA GLU A 520 21.71 -41.07 8.01
C GLU A 520 22.70 -41.49 6.91
N THR A 521 23.24 -42.72 6.99
CA THR A 521 24.21 -43.20 6.00
C THR A 521 23.62 -43.32 4.60
N LYS A 522 22.38 -43.81 4.48
CA LYS A 522 21.70 -43.94 3.18
C LYS A 522 21.37 -42.57 2.58
N ALA A 523 20.81 -41.66 3.38
CA ALA A 523 20.43 -40.34 2.92
C ALA A 523 21.66 -39.48 2.56
N LEU A 524 22.77 -39.58 3.30
CA LEU A 524 24.03 -38.94 2.90
C LEU A 524 24.53 -39.45 1.55
N ALA A 525 24.55 -40.77 1.34
CA ALA A 525 25.00 -41.34 0.08
C ALA A 525 24.09 -40.92 -1.10
N GLN A 526 22.78 -40.85 -0.88
CA GLN A 526 21.83 -40.38 -1.89
C GLN A 526 22.03 -38.89 -2.20
N LEU A 527 22.21 -38.05 -1.18
CA LEU A 527 22.49 -36.63 -1.38
C LEU A 527 23.83 -36.42 -2.12
N GLU A 528 24.89 -37.13 -1.74
CA GLU A 528 26.18 -37.07 -2.43
C GLU A 528 26.08 -37.50 -3.90
N TYR A 529 25.31 -38.55 -4.19
CA TYR A 529 25.02 -38.96 -5.57
C TYR A 529 24.31 -37.84 -6.34
N ALA A 530 23.26 -37.26 -5.76
CA ALA A 530 22.50 -36.20 -6.41
C ALA A 530 23.33 -34.94 -6.65
N LEU A 531 24.16 -34.53 -5.68
CA LEU A 531 25.11 -33.42 -5.84
C LEU A 531 26.16 -33.72 -6.91
N THR A 532 26.62 -34.96 -7.03
CA THR A 532 27.56 -35.38 -8.10
C THR A 532 26.94 -35.24 -9.49
N VAL A 533 25.66 -35.61 -9.63
CA VAL A 533 24.90 -35.43 -10.89
C VAL A 533 24.77 -33.94 -11.23
N LEU A 534 24.39 -33.11 -10.25
CA LEU A 534 24.27 -31.66 -10.44
C LEU A 534 25.61 -31.00 -10.77
N GLU A 535 26.68 -31.36 -10.06
CA GLU A 535 28.03 -30.82 -10.28
C GLU A 535 28.52 -31.12 -11.69
N LYS A 536 28.28 -32.34 -12.19
CA LYS A 536 28.60 -32.70 -13.56
C LYS A 536 27.80 -31.90 -14.57
N HIS A 537 26.49 -31.71 -14.35
CA HIS A 537 25.65 -30.92 -15.25
C HIS A 537 26.06 -29.44 -15.29
N LEU A 538 26.27 -28.85 -14.11
CA LEU A 538 26.62 -27.44 -13.94
C LEU A 538 28.08 -27.12 -14.32
N SER A 539 28.93 -28.12 -14.54
CA SER A 539 30.26 -27.91 -15.14
C SER A 539 30.21 -27.32 -16.55
N ALA A 540 29.07 -27.47 -17.25
CA ALA A 540 28.86 -26.97 -18.60
C ALA A 540 27.67 -25.99 -18.71
N ALA A 541 27.04 -25.61 -17.59
CA ALA A 541 25.82 -24.80 -17.58
C ALA A 541 25.75 -23.90 -16.35
N THR A 542 25.25 -22.67 -16.52
CA THR A 542 25.02 -21.71 -15.42
C THR A 542 23.63 -21.80 -14.81
N GLN A 543 22.68 -22.41 -15.53
CA GLN A 543 21.31 -22.70 -15.13
C GLN A 543 20.98 -24.15 -15.48
N LEU A 544 19.99 -24.75 -14.84
CA LEU A 544 19.65 -26.16 -15.10
C LEU A 544 19.08 -26.37 -16.50
N VAL A 545 18.32 -25.40 -17.00
CA VAL A 545 17.75 -25.41 -18.36
C VAL A 545 17.86 -24.03 -19.01
N GLY A 546 18.50 -23.97 -20.18
CA GLY A 546 18.65 -22.72 -20.92
C GLY A 546 19.65 -21.75 -20.28
N SER A 547 19.41 -20.45 -20.45
CA SER A 547 20.31 -19.37 -20.00
C SER A 547 19.69 -18.43 -18.96
N ARG A 548 18.40 -18.62 -18.64
CA ARG A 548 17.66 -17.83 -17.64
C ARG A 548 17.17 -18.76 -16.53
N LEU A 549 16.92 -18.18 -15.37
CA LEU A 549 16.35 -18.89 -14.24
C LEU A 549 14.95 -19.43 -14.59
N THR A 550 14.75 -20.72 -14.32
CA THR A 550 13.51 -21.46 -14.59
C THR A 550 12.90 -22.04 -13.30
N LEU A 551 11.70 -22.63 -13.37
CA LEU A 551 11.12 -23.34 -12.23
C LEU A 551 11.98 -24.52 -11.76
N ALA A 552 12.82 -25.10 -12.63
CA ALA A 552 13.79 -26.12 -12.24
C ALA A 552 14.81 -25.57 -11.24
N ASP A 553 15.33 -24.37 -11.51
CA ASP A 553 16.32 -23.71 -10.65
C ASP A 553 15.72 -23.35 -9.30
N LEU A 554 14.53 -22.74 -9.30
CA LEU A 554 13.78 -22.43 -8.09
C LEU A 554 13.49 -23.67 -7.26
N THR A 555 13.08 -24.77 -7.91
CA THR A 555 12.79 -26.04 -7.22
C THR A 555 14.06 -26.62 -6.61
N GLY A 556 15.18 -26.55 -7.31
CA GLY A 556 16.45 -27.04 -6.83
C GLY A 556 16.99 -26.26 -5.62
N ALA A 557 16.99 -24.92 -5.71
CA ALA A 557 17.38 -24.06 -4.60
C ALA A 557 16.48 -24.28 -3.37
N SER A 558 15.16 -24.33 -3.58
CA SER A 558 14.18 -24.61 -2.53
C SER A 558 14.40 -25.99 -1.88
N SER A 559 14.77 -27.01 -2.66
CA SER A 559 15.01 -28.38 -2.16
C SER A 559 16.31 -28.51 -1.38
N LEU A 560 17.34 -27.74 -1.74
CA LEU A 560 18.65 -27.75 -1.08
C LEU A 560 18.75 -26.78 0.09
N LEU A 561 17.78 -25.87 0.28
CA LEU A 561 17.79 -24.83 1.31
C LEU A 561 18.17 -25.37 2.70
N TRP A 562 17.42 -26.36 3.19
CA TRP A 562 17.72 -27.00 4.48
C TRP A 562 18.99 -27.85 4.45
N GLY A 563 19.35 -28.39 3.29
CA GLY A 563 20.61 -29.07 3.07
C GLY A 563 21.78 -28.14 3.38
N PHE A 564 21.82 -26.94 2.80
CA PHE A 564 22.86 -25.95 3.07
C PHE A 564 22.85 -25.41 4.50
N MET A 565 21.68 -25.30 5.14
CA MET A 565 21.54 -24.83 6.51
C MET A 565 22.02 -25.85 7.57
N HIS A 566 22.03 -27.16 7.26
CA HIS A 566 22.21 -28.19 8.30
C HIS A 566 23.15 -29.34 7.93
N VAL A 567 23.43 -29.59 6.65
CA VAL A 567 24.05 -30.83 6.17
C VAL A 567 25.26 -30.57 5.25
N VAL A 568 25.09 -29.75 4.21
CA VAL A 568 26.10 -29.47 3.18
C VAL A 568 27.09 -28.45 3.74
N ASP A 569 27.99 -28.93 4.58
CA ASP A 569 28.97 -28.15 5.33
C ASP A 569 30.20 -27.75 4.50
N GLY A 570 31.14 -26.99 5.10
CA GLY A 570 32.31 -26.47 4.40
C GLY A 570 33.11 -27.54 3.61
N PRO A 571 33.45 -28.70 4.20
CA PRO A 571 34.10 -29.80 3.50
C PRO A 571 33.29 -30.37 2.32
N MET A 572 31.97 -30.52 2.47
CA MET A 572 31.10 -31.02 1.40
C MET A 572 30.98 -29.99 0.27
N ARG A 573 30.81 -28.70 0.59
CA ARG A 573 30.75 -27.61 -0.41
C ARG A 573 32.00 -27.54 -1.28
N LYS A 574 33.19 -27.83 -0.74
CA LYS A 574 34.45 -27.86 -1.50
C LYS A 574 34.48 -28.95 -2.58
N GLN A 575 33.67 -30.00 -2.46
CA GLN A 575 33.57 -31.07 -3.46
C GLN A 575 32.63 -30.71 -4.60
N PHE A 576 31.72 -29.74 -4.39
CA PHE A 576 30.68 -29.35 -5.33
C PHE A 576 30.66 -27.82 -5.59
N PRO A 577 31.76 -27.24 -6.11
CA PRO A 577 31.87 -25.80 -6.31
C PRO A 577 30.88 -25.24 -7.36
N ASN A 578 30.54 -26.00 -8.40
CA ASN A 578 29.56 -25.55 -9.40
C ASN A 578 28.15 -25.55 -8.82
N VAL A 579 27.80 -26.54 -7.99
CA VAL A 579 26.52 -26.54 -7.27
C VAL A 579 26.43 -25.35 -6.32
N LEU A 580 27.48 -25.06 -5.54
CA LEU A 580 27.50 -23.90 -4.65
C LEU A 580 27.31 -22.59 -5.42
N THR A 581 28.04 -22.42 -6.52
CA THR A 581 27.96 -21.21 -7.36
C THR A 581 26.57 -21.04 -7.94
N TRP A 582 25.99 -22.10 -8.51
CA TRP A 582 24.63 -22.08 -9.05
C TRP A 582 23.59 -21.78 -7.96
N TYR A 583 23.69 -22.42 -6.79
CA TYR A 583 22.77 -22.21 -5.68
C TYR A 583 22.79 -20.76 -5.21
N LEU A 584 23.97 -20.19 -4.95
CA LEU A 584 24.12 -18.79 -4.57
C LEU A 584 23.58 -17.85 -5.66
N SER A 585 23.95 -18.09 -6.93
CA SER A 585 23.44 -17.27 -8.04
C SER A 585 21.93 -17.32 -8.20
N THR A 586 21.28 -18.42 -7.76
CA THR A 586 19.83 -18.58 -7.81
C THR A 586 19.16 -17.84 -6.66
N ILE A 587 19.63 -18.01 -5.42
CA ILE A 587 19.00 -17.39 -4.25
C ILE A 587 19.35 -15.91 -4.09
N GLU A 588 20.48 -15.45 -4.66
CA GLU A 588 20.91 -14.05 -4.63
C GLU A 588 20.45 -13.28 -5.89
N ASN A 589 19.74 -13.94 -6.80
CA ASN A 589 19.17 -13.29 -7.98
C ASN A 589 18.21 -12.17 -7.55
N ASP A 590 18.37 -10.97 -8.13
CA ASP A 590 17.62 -9.77 -7.74
C ASP A 590 16.09 -9.96 -7.78
N ASP A 591 15.59 -10.84 -8.65
CA ASP A 591 14.15 -11.08 -8.81
C ASP A 591 13.55 -11.92 -7.66
N VAL A 592 14.36 -12.70 -6.93
CA VAL A 592 13.88 -13.66 -5.92
C VAL A 592 14.63 -13.64 -4.59
N LYS A 593 15.69 -12.84 -4.45
CA LYS A 593 16.51 -12.78 -3.22
C LYS A 593 15.74 -12.41 -1.96
N GLU A 594 14.70 -11.60 -2.09
CA GLU A 594 13.82 -11.25 -0.97
C GLU A 594 13.07 -12.47 -0.41
N VAL A 595 12.77 -13.46 -1.27
CA VAL A 595 12.07 -14.68 -0.88
C VAL A 595 13.00 -15.61 -0.10
N PHE A 596 14.24 -15.78 -0.56
CA PHE A 596 15.22 -16.68 0.04
C PHE A 596 15.97 -16.09 1.25
N GLY A 597 16.11 -14.76 1.29
CA GLY A 597 16.88 -14.06 2.31
C GLY A 597 18.40 -14.29 2.17
N GLU A 598 19.14 -13.84 3.18
CA GLU A 598 20.60 -13.98 3.21
C GLU A 598 21.02 -15.47 3.20
N PRO A 599 22.07 -15.83 2.42
CA PRO A 599 22.55 -17.21 2.38
C PRO A 599 22.94 -17.75 3.76
N ASN A 600 22.28 -18.82 4.19
CA ASN A 600 22.60 -19.51 5.44
C ASN A 600 23.30 -20.84 5.16
N LEU A 601 24.63 -20.80 5.18
CA LEU A 601 25.49 -21.95 4.89
C LEU A 601 26.19 -22.42 6.17
N ILE A 602 25.94 -23.66 6.60
CA ILE A 602 26.55 -24.20 7.82
C ILE A 602 28.04 -24.48 7.64
N GLU A 603 28.91 -24.13 8.58
CA GLU A 603 30.34 -24.44 8.46
C GLU A 603 30.69 -25.89 8.78
N LYS A 604 30.01 -26.45 9.80
CA LYS A 604 30.20 -27.84 10.24
C LYS A 604 28.83 -28.45 10.57
N ARG A 605 28.49 -29.58 9.94
CA ARG A 605 27.24 -30.29 10.25
C ARG A 605 27.33 -31.02 11.60
N ARG A 606 26.19 -31.14 12.27
CA ARG A 606 26.03 -31.98 13.47
C ARG A 606 26.16 -33.46 13.10
N LEU A 607 26.86 -34.24 13.92
CA LEU A 607 27.05 -35.68 13.75
C LEU A 607 26.25 -36.49 14.78
N GLY A 608 25.94 -37.75 14.47
CA GLY A 608 25.21 -38.64 15.37
C GLY A 608 25.96 -38.83 16.70
N GLY A 609 25.27 -38.57 17.82
CA GLY A 609 25.84 -38.67 19.17
C GLY A 609 26.30 -37.34 19.79
N GLU A 610 26.28 -36.25 19.02
CA GLU A 610 26.26 -34.85 19.51
C GLU A 610 24.82 -34.42 19.75
#